data_AF-A0A665UTY5-F1
#
_entry.id   AF-A0A665UTY5-F1
#
_cell.length_a   1.000
_cell.length_b   1.000
_cell.length_c   1.000
_cell.angle_alpha   90.00
_cell.angle_beta   90.00
_cell.angle_gamma   90.00
#
_symmetry.space_group_name_H-M   'P 1'
#
loop_
_entity.id
_entity.type
_entity.pdbx_description
1 polymer ?
#
loop_
_entity_poly.entity_id
_entity_poly.type
_entity_poly.pdbx_seq_one_letter_code
_entity_poly.pdbx_strand_id
1 'polypeptide(L)'
;MSCFGTRSSKKKVVEEKLQARQSQEDRRDGMEGGEIGAKQQFKYQLSRIMRPDDTNFVGNVHGGAILKMIEEAGCIVSTQHCNIQNGDRCLAALVRVEKAEFLSPMFVGEVAHVTSEITFTSKHSLEVQVKVMAENILTGAKRLANKAALWYVPCSLQNVNKIMEVPPIKYVSEEQMEEGRKRYEAQKMERLETKARLEEVVLPPTNPEKYTVGFSQSSLIHLVGPSDCTQHSYVPGGRTMKLMDDVAGIVATRHCQTNVVTASVGPINFHRKISKGYVVTVTGRLTFVSNKSMEIEVLVDADTVVGTEEKYRAVSAFFTFISLDKDNKPLPVPPLKIEGEQEQRRCEEGKARYMQNKAKRMAEKERQQ
;
A
#
# COMPACT_ATOMS: atom_id res chain seq x y z
N MET A 1 -29.43 37.44 52.49
CA MET A 1 -30.35 38.44 51.90
C MET A 1 -29.60 39.23 50.85
N SER A 2 -30.30 39.70 49.82
CA SER A 2 -29.85 40.52 48.66
C SER A 2 -29.31 39.78 47.43
N CYS A 3 -30.24 39.14 46.71
CA CYS A 3 -30.18 38.96 45.26
C CYS A 3 -30.46 40.31 44.57
N PHE A 4 -29.59 40.81 43.67
CA PHE A 4 -29.95 41.66 42.53
C PHE A 4 -28.77 41.79 41.55
N GLY A 5 -28.65 40.84 40.62
CA GLY A 5 -27.79 40.96 39.43
C GLY A 5 -28.59 41.54 38.28
N THR A 6 -28.18 42.72 37.81
CA THR A 6 -28.87 43.58 36.83
C THR A 6 -29.17 42.90 35.49
N ARG A 7 -30.44 42.98 35.07
CA ARG A 7 -31.03 42.49 33.80
C ARG A 7 -30.45 43.14 32.53
N SER A 8 -29.49 44.06 32.66
CA SER A 8 -28.88 44.85 31.58
C SER A 8 -27.73 44.11 30.87
N SER A 9 -26.94 43.30 31.57
CA SER A 9 -25.78 42.61 30.98
C SER A 9 -26.13 41.41 30.10
N LYS A 10 -27.37 40.89 30.17
CA LYS A 10 -27.82 39.77 29.32
C LYS A 10 -28.36 40.22 27.95
N LYS A 11 -28.81 41.48 27.79
CA LYS A 11 -29.26 42.00 26.48
C LYS A 11 -28.10 42.33 25.55
N LYS A 12 -27.04 42.97 26.07
CA LYS A 12 -25.83 43.28 25.28
C LYS A 12 -25.16 42.04 24.67
N VAL A 13 -25.08 40.94 25.43
CA VAL A 13 -24.46 39.68 24.96
C VAL A 13 -25.30 38.96 23.89
N VAL A 14 -26.62 39.22 23.83
CA VAL A 14 -27.50 38.65 22.81
C VAL A 14 -27.50 39.50 21.53
N GLU A 15 -27.45 40.83 21.65
CA GLU A 15 -27.32 41.74 20.50
C GLU A 15 -25.96 41.60 19.78
N GLU A 16 -24.85 41.46 20.51
CA GLU A 16 -23.53 41.19 19.90
C GLU A 16 -23.47 39.84 19.18
N LYS A 17 -24.20 38.83 19.66
CA LYS A 17 -24.29 37.51 19.00
C LYS A 17 -25.20 37.50 17.76
N LEU A 18 -26.20 38.38 17.68
CA LEU A 18 -27.02 38.54 16.47
C LEU A 18 -26.28 39.33 15.39
N GLN A 19 -25.54 40.39 15.75
CA GLN A 19 -24.72 41.15 14.79
C GLN A 19 -23.53 40.33 14.26
N ALA A 20 -22.92 39.46 15.07
CA ALA A 20 -21.89 38.52 14.63
C ALA A 20 -22.43 37.43 13.68
N ARG A 21 -23.72 37.07 13.77
CA ARG A 21 -24.37 36.13 12.84
C ARG A 21 -24.78 36.79 11.52
N GLN A 22 -25.31 38.01 11.54
CA GLN A 22 -25.65 38.75 10.31
C GLN A 22 -24.40 39.11 9.49
N SER A 23 -23.29 39.47 10.15
CA SER A 23 -22.00 39.69 9.46
C SER A 23 -21.33 38.41 8.92
N GLN A 24 -21.78 37.22 9.31
CA GLN A 24 -21.36 35.91 8.76
C GLN A 24 -22.33 35.35 7.70
N GLU A 25 -23.52 35.92 7.56
CA GLU A 25 -24.47 35.61 6.48
C GLU A 25 -24.29 36.57 5.29
N ASP A 26 -23.96 37.85 5.52
CA ASP A 26 -23.66 38.82 4.44
C ASP A 26 -22.29 38.64 3.77
N ARG A 27 -21.44 37.70 4.25
CA ARG A 27 -20.20 37.30 3.54
C ARG A 27 -20.39 36.12 2.58
N ARG A 28 -21.62 35.62 2.42
CA ARG A 28 -21.90 34.44 1.58
C ARG A 28 -22.56 34.74 0.22
N ASP A 29 -22.97 35.97 -0.05
CA ASP A 29 -23.61 36.36 -1.32
C ASP A 29 -22.78 37.35 -2.14
N GLY A 30 -21.55 36.96 -2.48
CA GLY A 30 -20.66 37.82 -3.26
C GLY A 30 -19.52 37.08 -3.94
N MET A 31 -19.81 36.05 -4.75
CA MET A 31 -18.91 35.55 -5.79
C MET A 31 -19.76 34.95 -6.92
N GLU A 32 -20.36 35.81 -7.74
CA GLU A 32 -20.80 35.46 -9.08
C GLU A 32 -19.58 35.19 -9.97
N GLY A 33 -19.64 34.07 -10.70
CA GLY A 33 -19.22 34.02 -12.10
C GLY A 33 -17.76 34.35 -12.42
N GLY A 34 -16.81 33.62 -11.83
CA GLY A 34 -15.44 33.54 -12.36
C GLY A 34 -15.16 32.11 -12.83
N GLU A 35 -14.87 31.93 -14.12
CA GLU A 35 -14.42 30.65 -14.69
C GLU A 35 -13.20 30.10 -13.94
N ILE A 36 -13.41 29.18 -13.00
CA ILE A 36 -12.34 28.34 -12.45
C ILE A 36 -12.14 27.16 -13.41
N GLY A 37 -11.70 27.48 -14.62
CA GLY A 37 -11.24 26.53 -15.63
C GLY A 37 -9.77 26.16 -15.42
N ALA A 38 -9.34 25.94 -14.18
CA ALA A 38 -8.00 25.44 -13.90
C ALA A 38 -8.00 23.91 -14.05
N LYS A 39 -7.04 23.39 -14.84
CA LYS A 39 -6.69 21.96 -14.95
C LYS A 39 -6.51 21.34 -13.55
N GLN A 40 -7.55 20.78 -12.95
CA GLN A 40 -7.41 20.19 -11.62
C GLN A 40 -6.91 18.76 -11.76
N GLN A 41 -5.59 18.63 -11.91
CA GLN A 41 -4.87 17.38 -11.72
C GLN A 41 -4.88 17.10 -10.22
N PHE A 42 -5.58 16.05 -9.79
CA PHE A 42 -5.69 15.69 -8.38
C PHE A 42 -4.37 15.09 -7.91
N LYS A 43 -3.54 15.95 -7.33
CA LYS A 43 -2.24 15.62 -6.77
C LYS A 43 -2.29 15.79 -5.27
N TYR A 44 -1.85 14.78 -4.53
CA TYR A 44 -1.69 14.85 -3.08
C TYR A 44 -0.23 14.61 -2.72
N GLN A 45 0.23 15.29 -1.66
CA GLN A 45 1.59 15.14 -1.15
C GLN A 45 1.58 14.89 0.36
N LEU A 46 2.21 13.80 0.76
CA LEU A 46 2.52 13.46 2.15
C LEU A 46 4.04 13.58 2.33
N SER A 47 4.49 14.23 3.39
CA SER A 47 5.91 14.24 3.76
C SER A 47 6.08 13.86 5.21
N ARG A 48 6.96 12.90 5.49
CA ARG A 48 7.18 12.38 6.85
C ARG A 48 8.65 12.04 7.04
N ILE A 49 9.22 12.40 8.19
CA ILE A 49 10.55 11.94 8.59
C ILE A 49 10.50 10.45 8.96
N MET A 50 11.48 9.68 8.51
CA MET A 50 11.63 8.25 8.82
C MET A 50 12.21 8.09 10.22
N ARG A 51 11.50 7.34 11.06
CA ARG A 51 11.85 7.13 12.47
C ARG A 51 12.52 5.77 12.68
N PRO A 52 13.19 5.53 13.81
CA PRO A 52 13.74 4.21 14.13
C PRO A 52 12.71 3.07 13.99
N ASP A 53 11.45 3.32 14.36
CA ASP A 53 10.34 2.36 14.24
C ASP A 53 10.00 1.97 12.78
N ASP A 54 10.44 2.75 11.79
CA ASP A 54 10.26 2.46 10.37
C ASP A 54 11.43 1.65 9.79
N THR A 55 12.47 1.36 10.57
CA THR A 55 13.74 0.82 10.08
C THR A 55 14.15 -0.51 10.69
N ASN A 56 14.97 -1.25 9.97
CA ASN A 56 15.68 -2.40 10.51
C ASN A 56 16.81 -1.97 11.46
N PHE A 57 17.46 -2.93 12.12
CA PHE A 57 18.51 -2.66 13.11
C PHE A 57 19.77 -1.95 12.55
N VAL A 58 19.93 -1.86 11.23
CA VAL A 58 21.02 -1.12 10.55
C VAL A 58 20.56 0.27 10.10
N GLY A 59 19.28 0.60 10.28
CA GLY A 59 18.71 1.91 9.93
C GLY A 59 18.19 2.00 8.49
N ASN A 60 18.09 0.89 7.74
CA ASN A 60 17.37 0.88 6.47
C ASN A 60 15.86 0.86 6.71
N VAL A 61 15.10 1.72 6.04
CA VAL A 61 13.63 1.75 6.12
C VAL A 61 13.05 0.47 5.53
N HIS A 62 12.11 -0.16 6.26
CA HIS A 62 11.39 -1.33 5.81
C HIS A 62 10.52 -1.03 4.58
N GLY A 63 10.50 -1.95 3.62
CA GLY A 63 9.65 -1.80 2.42
C GLY A 63 8.18 -1.64 2.78
N GLY A 64 7.72 -2.34 3.81
CA GLY A 64 6.37 -2.27 4.36
C GLY A 64 5.98 -0.89 4.89
N ALA A 65 6.92 -0.15 5.47
CA ALA A 65 6.67 1.22 5.92
C ALA A 65 6.42 2.15 4.72
N ILE A 66 7.17 1.97 3.63
CA ILE A 66 7.01 2.72 2.38
C ILE A 66 5.67 2.36 1.71
N LEU A 67 5.36 1.06 1.59
CA LEU A 67 4.11 0.57 1.01
C LEU A 67 2.88 1.10 1.76
N LYS A 68 2.97 1.20 3.09
CA LYS A 68 1.92 1.80 3.91
C LYS A 68 1.70 3.27 3.56
N MET A 69 2.77 4.08 3.47
CA MET A 69 2.64 5.49 3.10
C MET A 69 2.13 5.69 1.66
N ILE A 70 2.53 4.80 0.74
CA ILE A 70 2.04 4.78 -0.64
C ILE A 70 0.52 4.56 -0.67
N GLU A 71 0.02 3.60 0.11
CA GLU A 71 -1.40 3.32 0.21
C GLU A 71 -2.17 4.45 0.89
N GLU A 72 -1.64 5.04 1.98
CA GLU A 72 -2.25 6.20 2.64
C GLU A 72 -2.43 7.37 1.65
N ALA A 73 -1.37 7.71 0.89
CA ALA A 73 -1.43 8.80 -0.09
C ALA A 73 -2.39 8.49 -1.25
N GLY A 74 -2.45 7.23 -1.70
CA GLY A 74 -3.36 6.80 -2.76
C GLY A 74 -4.82 6.78 -2.33
N CYS A 75 -5.09 6.31 -1.11
CA CYS A 75 -6.43 6.28 -0.52
C CYS A 75 -7.00 7.69 -0.34
N ILE A 76 -6.18 8.65 0.12
CA ILE A 76 -6.59 10.04 0.32
C ILE A 76 -7.02 10.69 -1.00
N VAL A 77 -6.14 10.68 -2.02
CA VAL A 77 -6.44 11.33 -3.31
C VAL A 77 -7.64 10.68 -4.00
N SER A 78 -7.75 9.35 -3.91
CA SER A 78 -8.87 8.60 -4.48
C SER A 78 -10.18 8.93 -3.81
N THR A 79 -10.20 8.94 -2.47
CA THR A 79 -11.39 9.23 -1.68
C THR A 79 -11.84 10.67 -1.89
N GLN A 80 -10.91 11.62 -1.95
CA GLN A 80 -11.23 13.01 -2.27
C GLN A 80 -11.91 13.12 -3.64
N HIS A 81 -11.34 12.50 -4.67
CA HIS A 81 -11.88 12.53 -6.03
C HIS A 81 -13.28 11.90 -6.14
N CYS A 82 -13.48 10.73 -5.53
CA CYS A 82 -14.76 10.04 -5.58
C CYS A 82 -15.89 10.76 -4.80
N ASN A 83 -15.56 11.77 -3.98
CA ASN A 83 -16.53 12.56 -3.22
C ASN A 83 -16.72 14.00 -3.74
N ILE A 84 -16.24 14.33 -4.95
CA ILE A 84 -16.42 15.65 -5.59
C ILE A 84 -17.89 15.92 -5.93
N GLN A 85 -18.63 14.90 -6.35
CA GLN A 85 -20.03 15.04 -6.73
C GLN A 85 -20.95 14.93 -5.49
N ASN A 86 -22.08 15.65 -5.52
CA ASN A 86 -23.11 15.53 -4.50
C ASN A 86 -23.79 14.16 -4.64
N GLY A 87 -23.65 13.31 -3.63
CA GLY A 87 -24.18 11.96 -3.65
C GLY A 87 -23.88 11.19 -2.36
N ASP A 88 -24.08 9.88 -2.41
CA ASP A 88 -23.67 8.97 -1.35
C ASP A 88 -22.17 9.10 -1.10
N ARG A 89 -21.76 9.19 0.17
CA ARG A 89 -20.34 9.34 0.52
C ARG A 89 -19.66 7.99 0.34
N CYS A 90 -18.39 8.00 -0.05
CA CYS A 90 -17.61 6.77 -0.21
C CYS A 90 -16.21 6.85 0.39
N LEU A 91 -15.62 5.68 0.60
CA LEU A 91 -14.20 5.50 0.93
C LEU A 91 -13.56 4.64 -0.15
N ALA A 92 -12.43 5.09 -0.69
CA ALA A 92 -11.71 4.34 -1.70
C ALA A 92 -10.98 3.16 -1.06
N ALA A 93 -11.38 1.94 -1.42
CA ALA A 93 -10.72 0.72 -0.95
C ALA A 93 -9.65 0.28 -1.97
N LEU A 94 -8.45 -0.02 -1.48
CA LEU A 94 -7.38 -0.58 -2.30
C LEU A 94 -7.77 -1.99 -2.76
N VAL A 95 -7.77 -2.24 -4.07
CA VAL A 95 -8.10 -3.56 -4.64
C VAL A 95 -6.90 -4.22 -5.30
N ARG A 96 -5.94 -3.44 -5.79
CA ARG A 96 -4.74 -3.96 -6.43
C ARG A 96 -3.56 -3.00 -6.33
N VAL A 97 -2.37 -3.57 -6.16
CA VAL A 97 -1.09 -2.87 -6.28
C VAL A 97 -0.36 -3.51 -7.45
N GLU A 98 0.05 -2.71 -8.43
CA GLU A 98 0.94 -3.18 -9.49
C GLU A 98 2.34 -3.43 -8.92
N LYS A 99 3.22 -4.04 -9.72
CA LYS A 99 4.61 -4.26 -9.31
C LYS A 99 5.25 -2.97 -8.78
N ALA A 100 5.78 -3.03 -7.56
CA ALA A 100 6.47 -1.92 -6.91
C ALA A 100 7.98 -2.20 -6.82
N GLU A 101 8.81 -1.27 -7.27
CA GLU A 101 10.28 -1.40 -7.24
C GLU A 101 10.91 -0.39 -6.29
N PHE A 102 11.79 -0.87 -5.41
CA PHE A 102 12.56 -0.05 -4.48
C PHE A 102 13.90 0.29 -5.15
N LEU A 103 13.94 1.47 -5.77
CA LEU A 103 15.01 1.93 -6.64
C LEU A 103 16.23 2.43 -5.87
N SER A 104 16.01 3.01 -4.68
CA SER A 104 17.08 3.38 -3.77
C SER A 104 16.65 3.19 -2.32
N PRO A 105 17.57 2.80 -1.42
CA PRO A 105 17.25 2.62 -0.02
C PRO A 105 16.87 3.96 0.59
N MET A 106 16.01 3.94 1.62
CA MET A 106 15.79 5.09 2.51
C MET A 106 16.34 4.74 3.89
N PHE A 107 16.78 5.76 4.63
CA PHE A 107 17.39 5.59 5.95
C PHE A 107 16.65 6.38 7.02
N VAL A 108 16.83 5.97 8.26
CA VAL A 108 16.37 6.73 9.44
C VAL A 108 16.87 8.18 9.37
N GLY A 109 16.01 9.13 9.75
CA GLY A 109 16.31 10.57 9.74
C GLY A 109 16.08 11.27 8.40
N GLU A 110 15.92 10.52 7.30
CA GLU A 110 15.54 11.11 6.02
C GLU A 110 14.05 11.42 5.96
N VAL A 111 13.67 12.36 5.08
CA VAL A 111 12.27 12.68 4.82
C VAL A 111 11.80 11.92 3.58
N ALA A 112 10.72 11.16 3.71
CA ALA A 112 10.03 10.55 2.59
C ALA A 112 8.95 11.52 2.08
N HIS A 113 9.07 11.97 0.83
CA HIS A 113 8.05 12.74 0.12
C HIS A 113 7.27 11.81 -0.80
N VAL A 114 6.04 11.52 -0.45
CA VAL A 114 5.11 10.68 -1.20
C VAL A 114 4.18 11.57 -1.98
N THR A 115 4.23 11.47 -3.31
CA THR A 115 3.35 12.20 -4.22
C THR A 115 2.43 11.20 -4.90
N SER A 116 1.12 11.40 -4.83
CA SER A 116 0.12 10.57 -5.50
C SER A 116 -0.68 11.38 -6.52
N GLU A 117 -1.00 10.75 -7.64
CA GLU A 117 -1.75 11.36 -8.75
C GLU A 117 -2.70 10.34 -9.39
N ILE A 118 -3.93 10.75 -9.66
CA ILE A 118 -4.89 9.92 -10.40
C ILE A 118 -4.55 9.98 -11.89
N THR A 119 -4.22 8.83 -12.48
CA THR A 119 -3.76 8.73 -13.88
C THR A 119 -4.81 8.15 -14.82
N PHE A 120 -5.81 7.44 -14.29
CA PHE A 120 -6.90 6.89 -15.10
C PHE A 120 -8.15 6.62 -14.25
N THR A 121 -9.34 6.78 -14.85
CA THR A 121 -10.61 6.39 -14.25
C THR A 121 -11.41 5.49 -15.20
N SER A 122 -11.84 4.35 -14.70
CA SER A 122 -12.87 3.52 -15.33
C SER A 122 -14.25 3.88 -14.75
N LYS A 123 -15.29 3.12 -15.11
CA LYS A 123 -16.62 3.28 -14.52
C LYS A 123 -16.64 3.08 -13.00
N HIS A 124 -15.84 2.14 -12.48
CA HIS A 124 -15.90 1.70 -11.07
C HIS A 124 -14.54 1.61 -10.38
N SER A 125 -13.46 2.01 -11.05
CA SER A 125 -12.12 1.99 -10.49
C SER A 125 -11.31 3.19 -10.94
N LEU A 126 -10.25 3.49 -10.20
CA LEU A 126 -9.27 4.49 -10.59
C LEU A 126 -7.85 3.99 -10.35
N GLU A 127 -6.96 4.38 -11.26
CA GLU A 127 -5.53 4.18 -11.17
C GLU A 127 -4.91 5.40 -10.48
N VAL A 128 -4.06 5.13 -9.50
CA VAL A 128 -3.23 6.13 -8.84
C VAL A 128 -1.77 5.75 -8.99
N GLN A 129 -0.99 6.63 -9.59
CA GLN A 129 0.47 6.51 -9.58
C GLN A 129 1.05 7.26 -8.39
N VAL A 130 2.01 6.63 -7.73
CA VAL A 130 2.66 7.15 -6.54
C VAL A 130 4.17 7.14 -6.72
N LYS A 131 4.81 8.26 -6.37
CA LYS A 131 6.25 8.44 -6.39
C LYS A 131 6.74 8.77 -4.98
N VAL A 132 7.75 8.06 -4.51
CA VAL A 132 8.39 8.31 -3.20
C VAL A 132 9.80 8.83 -3.41
N MET A 133 10.08 10.05 -2.97
CA MET A 133 11.41 10.63 -2.94
C MET A 133 11.97 10.59 -1.52
N ALA A 134 13.20 10.14 -1.35
CA ALA A 134 13.93 10.25 -0.10
C ALA A 134 14.81 11.50 -0.14
N GLU A 135 14.73 12.31 0.92
CA GLU A 135 15.53 13.52 1.10
C GLU A 135 16.38 13.41 2.37
N ASN A 136 17.69 13.56 2.21
CA ASN A 136 18.58 13.79 3.33
C ASN A 136 18.56 15.29 3.67
N ILE A 137 17.95 15.63 4.80
CA ILE A 137 17.75 17.03 5.22
C ILE A 137 19.02 17.73 5.69
N LEU A 138 20.12 17.00 5.92
CA LEU A 138 21.41 17.58 6.30
C LEU A 138 22.22 17.98 5.06
N THR A 139 22.19 17.15 4.01
CA THR A 139 22.95 17.38 2.76
C THR A 139 22.12 18.00 1.64
N GLY A 140 20.79 17.98 1.76
CA GLY A 140 19.84 18.36 0.70
C GLY A 140 19.70 17.34 -0.43
N ALA A 141 20.41 16.21 -0.38
CA ALA A 141 20.40 15.21 -1.44
C ALA A 141 19.04 14.52 -1.54
N LYS A 142 18.47 14.48 -2.76
CA LYS A 142 17.19 13.81 -3.04
C LYS A 142 17.38 12.64 -4.00
N ARG A 143 16.68 11.54 -3.76
CA ARG A 143 16.69 10.35 -4.62
C ARG A 143 15.31 9.73 -4.75
N LEU A 144 15.06 9.13 -5.91
CA LEU A 144 13.85 8.38 -6.13
C LEU A 144 13.96 7.02 -5.43
N ALA A 145 13.15 6.82 -4.39
CA ALA A 145 13.13 5.60 -3.60
C ALA A 145 12.19 4.55 -4.18
N ASN A 146 11.00 4.94 -4.62
CA ASN A 146 9.99 4.00 -5.11
C ASN A 146 9.05 4.64 -6.16
N LYS A 147 8.57 3.80 -7.07
CA LYS A 147 7.41 4.05 -7.94
C LYS A 147 6.43 2.90 -7.77
N ALA A 148 5.14 3.23 -7.68
CA ALA A 148 4.06 2.26 -7.60
C ALA A 148 2.83 2.75 -8.35
N ALA A 149 2.00 1.81 -8.82
CA ALA A 149 0.66 2.09 -9.33
C ALA A 149 -0.35 1.26 -8.54
N LEU A 150 -1.46 1.89 -8.16
CA LEU A 150 -2.46 1.32 -7.27
C LEU A 150 -3.84 1.49 -7.91
N TRP A 151 -4.70 0.51 -7.72
CA TRP A 151 -6.09 0.55 -8.16
C TRP A 151 -7.02 0.60 -6.97
N TYR A 152 -7.91 1.58 -6.97
CA TYR A 152 -8.93 1.77 -5.94
C TYR A 152 -10.32 1.59 -6.52
N VAL A 153 -11.24 1.19 -5.64
CA VAL A 153 -12.68 1.12 -5.91
C VAL A 153 -13.42 1.88 -4.80
N PRO A 154 -14.30 2.84 -5.11
CA PRO A 154 -15.06 3.54 -4.10
C PRO A 154 -16.17 2.65 -3.55
N CYS A 155 -16.17 2.43 -2.24
CA CYS A 155 -17.25 1.74 -1.52
C CYS A 155 -18.11 2.77 -0.77
N SER A 156 -19.43 2.67 -0.90
CA SER A 156 -20.38 3.51 -0.18
C SER A 156 -20.18 3.40 1.34
N LEU A 157 -20.31 4.52 2.05
CA LEU A 157 -20.27 4.54 3.51
C LEU A 157 -21.57 4.02 4.13
N GLN A 158 -22.70 4.13 3.41
CA GLN A 158 -24.00 3.61 3.85
C GLN A 158 -24.08 2.09 3.65
N ASN A 159 -23.47 1.57 2.57
CA ASN A 159 -23.36 0.14 2.30
C ASN A 159 -21.96 -0.17 1.76
N VAL A 160 -21.09 -0.66 2.64
CA VAL A 160 -19.68 -0.94 2.30
C VAL A 160 -19.50 -1.97 1.18
N ASN A 161 -20.53 -2.77 0.86
CA ASN A 161 -20.49 -3.74 -0.24
C ASN A 161 -20.96 -3.14 -1.58
N LYS A 162 -21.55 -1.94 -1.57
CA LYS A 162 -21.97 -1.22 -2.77
C LYS A 162 -20.78 -0.45 -3.35
N ILE A 163 -20.36 -0.86 -4.55
CA ILE A 163 -19.38 -0.14 -5.36
C ILE A 163 -20.06 1.06 -6.02
N MET A 164 -19.42 2.23 -5.94
CA MET A 164 -19.90 3.46 -6.55
C MET A 164 -19.28 3.69 -7.93
N GLU A 165 -19.89 4.59 -8.71
CA GLU A 165 -19.28 5.07 -9.95
C GLU A 165 -18.19 6.10 -9.66
N VAL A 166 -17.13 6.08 -10.45
CA VAL A 166 -16.00 7.00 -10.32
C VAL A 166 -16.22 8.20 -11.24
N PRO A 167 -16.17 9.45 -10.74
CA PRO A 167 -16.23 10.63 -11.60
C PRO A 167 -15.10 10.61 -12.65
N PRO A 168 -15.37 10.96 -13.92
CA PRO A 168 -14.33 10.99 -14.94
C PRO A 168 -13.31 12.10 -14.67
N ILE A 169 -12.05 11.86 -15.01
CA ILE A 169 -11.00 12.90 -15.01
C ILE A 169 -10.84 13.54 -16.39
N LYS A 170 -10.34 14.78 -16.41
CA LYS A 170 -9.90 15.44 -17.64
C LYS A 170 -8.47 15.01 -17.95
N TYR A 171 -8.27 14.36 -19.08
CA TYR A 171 -6.95 13.95 -19.56
C TYR A 171 -6.23 15.13 -20.24
N VAL A 172 -4.90 15.14 -20.13
CA VAL A 172 -4.04 16.14 -20.79
C VAL A 172 -3.97 15.89 -22.30
N SER A 173 -4.01 14.62 -22.70
CA SER A 173 -3.99 14.18 -24.10
C SER A 173 -4.80 12.89 -24.29
N GLU A 174 -5.22 12.62 -25.52
CA GLU A 174 -5.83 11.32 -25.89
C GLU A 174 -4.85 10.16 -25.68
N GLU A 175 -3.56 10.40 -25.92
CA GLU A 175 -2.49 9.43 -25.66
C GLU A 175 -2.47 8.99 -24.19
N GLN A 176 -2.52 9.94 -23.25
CA GLN A 176 -2.56 9.64 -21.82
C GLN A 176 -3.79 8.77 -21.45
N MET A 177 -4.95 9.09 -22.03
CA MET A 177 -6.18 8.33 -21.84
C MET A 177 -6.05 6.90 -22.38
N GLU A 178 -5.46 6.74 -23.56
CA GLU A 178 -5.30 5.44 -24.21
C GLU A 178 -4.25 4.57 -23.52
N GLU A 179 -3.16 5.15 -23.04
CA GLU A 179 -2.19 4.45 -22.19
C GLU A 179 -2.82 3.98 -20.87
N GLY A 180 -3.61 4.83 -20.22
CA GLY A 180 -4.35 4.48 -19.01
C GLY A 180 -5.34 3.34 -19.27
N ARG A 181 -6.05 3.38 -20.40
CA ARG A 181 -6.95 2.29 -20.83
C ARG A 181 -6.19 0.99 -21.05
N LYS A 182 -5.04 1.03 -21.72
CA LYS A 182 -4.19 -0.16 -21.92
C LYS A 182 -3.74 -0.77 -20.60
N ARG A 183 -3.33 0.04 -19.62
CA ARG A 183 -2.98 -0.44 -18.27
C ARG A 183 -4.20 -1.03 -17.55
N TYR A 184 -5.36 -0.40 -17.66
CA TYR A 184 -6.62 -0.91 -17.10
C TYR A 184 -7.02 -2.28 -17.67
N GLU A 185 -6.96 -2.46 -18.98
CA GLU A 185 -7.30 -3.75 -19.60
C GLU A 185 -6.25 -4.82 -19.27
N ALA A 186 -4.96 -4.46 -19.26
CA ALA A 186 -3.89 -5.38 -18.88
C ALA A 186 -4.06 -5.93 -17.45
N GLN A 187 -4.30 -5.07 -16.46
CA GLN A 187 -4.53 -5.54 -15.08
C GLN A 187 -5.81 -6.35 -14.95
N LYS A 188 -6.85 -6.02 -15.74
CA LYS A 188 -8.14 -6.73 -15.71
C LYS A 188 -7.97 -8.15 -16.22
N MET A 189 -7.22 -8.33 -17.31
CA MET A 189 -6.89 -9.65 -17.87
C MET A 189 -6.05 -10.47 -16.88
N GLU A 190 -5.00 -9.88 -16.30
CA GLU A 190 -4.14 -10.57 -15.33
C GLU A 190 -4.94 -11.05 -14.09
N ARG A 191 -5.94 -10.28 -13.64
CA ARG A 191 -6.83 -10.66 -12.54
C ARG A 191 -7.76 -11.82 -12.87
N LEU A 192 -8.17 -11.98 -14.12
CA LEU A 192 -9.00 -13.12 -14.54
C LEU A 192 -8.18 -14.41 -14.56
N GLU A 193 -6.90 -14.30 -14.90
CA GLU A 193 -5.95 -15.42 -14.88
C GLU A 193 -5.47 -15.75 -13.45
N THR A 194 -5.33 -14.73 -12.60
CA THR A 194 -4.80 -14.86 -11.23
C THR A 194 -5.92 -15.08 -10.21
N LYS A 195 -6.25 -16.34 -9.94
CA LYS A 195 -7.16 -16.70 -8.84
C LYS A 195 -6.44 -16.63 -7.49
N ALA A 196 -7.23 -16.48 -6.41
CA ALA A 196 -6.72 -16.62 -5.06
C ALA A 196 -6.02 -17.98 -4.93
N ARG A 197 -4.76 -17.98 -4.49
CA ARG A 197 -4.05 -19.22 -4.20
C ARG A 197 -4.75 -19.86 -3.01
N LEU A 198 -5.26 -21.08 -3.17
CA LEU A 198 -5.92 -21.83 -2.09
C LEU A 198 -4.98 -22.89 -1.47
N GLU A 199 -3.72 -22.95 -1.92
CA GLU A 199 -2.75 -23.87 -1.36
C GLU A 199 -2.61 -23.68 0.15
N GLU A 200 -2.76 -24.78 0.88
CA GLU A 200 -2.45 -24.85 2.29
C GLU A 200 -0.95 -24.73 2.50
N VAL A 201 -0.58 -24.02 3.57
CA VAL A 201 0.82 -23.90 3.96
C VAL A 201 1.17 -25.06 4.87
N VAL A 202 2.03 -25.94 4.38
CA VAL A 202 2.58 -27.04 5.17
C VAL A 202 3.47 -26.47 6.27
N LEU A 203 3.31 -26.96 7.50
CA LEU A 203 4.17 -26.58 8.62
C LEU A 203 5.58 -27.15 8.41
N PRO A 204 6.63 -26.39 8.73
CA PRO A 204 7.99 -26.90 8.64
C PRO A 204 8.19 -28.05 9.65
N PRO A 205 9.11 -29.00 9.36
CA PRO A 205 9.47 -30.04 10.32
C PRO A 205 10.08 -29.42 11.59
N THR A 206 10.07 -30.15 12.71
CA THR A 206 10.51 -29.66 14.03
C THR A 206 11.97 -29.20 14.07
N ASN A 207 12.83 -29.71 13.18
CA ASN A 207 14.23 -29.30 13.05
C ASN A 207 14.66 -29.28 11.57
N PRO A 208 14.29 -28.22 10.83
CA PRO A 208 14.59 -28.14 9.40
C PRO A 208 16.09 -27.93 9.16
N GLU A 209 16.64 -28.59 8.14
CA GLU A 209 18.04 -28.43 7.77
C GLU A 209 18.31 -26.99 7.27
N LYS A 210 19.48 -26.43 7.59
CA LYS A 210 19.88 -25.10 7.10
C LYS A 210 19.73 -24.98 5.59
N TYR A 211 19.21 -23.82 5.19
CA TYR A 211 18.96 -23.43 3.79
C TYR A 211 17.86 -24.20 3.07
N THR A 212 17.03 -24.96 3.78
CA THR A 212 15.75 -25.47 3.25
C THR A 212 14.67 -24.39 3.34
N VAL A 213 13.55 -24.57 2.63
CA VAL A 213 12.37 -23.69 2.77
C VAL A 213 11.90 -23.70 4.22
N GLY A 214 11.78 -24.88 4.83
CA GLY A 214 11.31 -25.03 6.21
C GLY A 214 12.18 -24.31 7.26
N PHE A 215 13.48 -24.14 7.00
CA PHE A 215 14.39 -23.43 7.91
C PHE A 215 14.09 -21.93 8.04
N SER A 216 13.71 -21.32 6.93
CA SER A 216 13.42 -19.89 6.85
C SER A 216 11.94 -19.56 6.98
N GLN A 217 11.04 -20.52 6.71
CA GLN A 217 9.60 -20.35 6.80
C GLN A 217 9.20 -19.75 8.15
N SER A 218 8.41 -18.68 8.11
CA SER A 218 8.01 -17.93 9.29
C SER A 218 6.56 -17.50 9.16
N SER A 219 5.88 -17.38 10.30
CA SER A 219 4.51 -16.88 10.37
C SER A 219 4.37 -15.83 11.47
N LEU A 220 3.44 -14.91 11.25
CA LEU A 220 3.00 -13.91 12.22
C LEU A 220 1.49 -14.01 12.34
N ILE A 221 1.01 -14.08 13.58
CA ILE A 221 -0.42 -14.08 13.90
C ILE A 221 -0.74 -12.72 14.53
N HIS A 222 -1.71 -12.02 13.95
CA HIS A 222 -2.10 -10.67 14.38
C HIS A 222 -3.62 -10.60 14.60
N LEU A 223 -4.03 -10.22 15.81
CA LEU A 223 -5.42 -9.89 16.09
C LEU A 223 -5.71 -8.47 15.58
N VAL A 224 -6.68 -8.34 14.68
CA VAL A 224 -7.05 -7.05 14.09
C VAL A 224 -7.81 -6.21 15.11
N GLY A 225 -7.12 -5.19 15.64
CA GLY A 225 -7.67 -4.23 16.58
C GLY A 225 -8.28 -3.00 15.90
N PRO A 226 -8.93 -2.10 16.68
CA PRO A 226 -9.50 -0.86 16.14
C PRO A 226 -8.49 0.05 15.43
N SER A 227 -7.24 0.12 15.93
CA SER A 227 -6.17 0.92 15.33
C SER A 227 -5.64 0.37 14.00
N ASP A 228 -5.99 -0.87 13.66
CA ASP A 228 -5.65 -1.48 12.39
C ASP A 228 -6.69 -1.21 11.30
N CYS A 229 -7.83 -0.63 11.66
CA CYS A 229 -8.96 -0.47 10.76
C CYS A 229 -9.17 0.98 10.32
N THR A 230 -9.80 1.11 9.16
CA THR A 230 -10.50 2.34 8.77
C THR A 230 -11.69 2.59 9.69
N GLN A 231 -12.31 3.78 9.58
CA GLN A 231 -13.53 4.12 10.32
C GLN A 231 -14.68 3.12 10.11
N HIS A 232 -14.65 2.32 9.04
CA HIS A 232 -15.68 1.33 8.69
C HIS A 232 -15.28 -0.10 9.12
N SER A 233 -14.38 -0.23 10.09
CA SER A 233 -13.99 -1.50 10.71
C SER A 233 -13.41 -2.56 9.75
N TYR A 234 -12.77 -2.14 8.65
CA TYR A 234 -11.94 -3.01 7.81
C TYR A 234 -10.50 -2.50 7.71
N VAL A 235 -9.56 -3.42 7.53
CA VAL A 235 -8.12 -3.14 7.46
C VAL A 235 -7.76 -2.46 6.12
N PRO A 236 -7.07 -1.30 6.13
CA PRO A 236 -6.55 -0.68 4.91
C PRO A 236 -5.39 -1.50 4.35
N GLY A 237 -5.21 -1.50 3.04
CA GLY A 237 -4.24 -2.40 2.40
C GLY A 237 -2.79 -2.10 2.81
N GLY A 238 -2.47 -0.85 3.18
CA GLY A 238 -1.16 -0.47 3.68
C GLY A 238 -0.78 -1.18 4.97
N ARG A 239 -1.74 -1.43 5.87
CA ARG A 239 -1.51 -2.20 7.10
C ARG A 239 -1.20 -3.67 6.77
N THR A 240 -1.95 -4.28 5.87
CA THR A 240 -1.72 -5.66 5.43
C THR A 240 -0.36 -5.81 4.76
N MET A 241 0.00 -4.92 3.82
CA MET A 241 1.30 -4.94 3.15
C MET A 241 2.47 -4.78 4.10
N LYS A 242 2.33 -3.97 5.16
CA LYS A 242 3.37 -3.86 6.19
C LYS A 242 3.60 -5.20 6.89
N LEU A 243 2.54 -5.88 7.32
CA LEU A 243 2.66 -7.19 7.97
C LEU A 243 3.28 -8.24 7.02
N MET A 244 2.93 -8.17 5.73
CA MET A 244 3.53 -9.05 4.72
C MET A 244 5.04 -8.84 4.57
N ASP A 245 5.48 -7.58 4.50
CA ASP A 245 6.90 -7.22 4.41
C ASP A 245 7.65 -7.57 5.70
N ASP A 246 7.05 -7.37 6.88
CA ASP A 246 7.63 -7.74 8.17
C ASP A 246 7.95 -9.27 8.19
N VAL A 247 7.00 -10.12 7.76
CA VAL A 247 7.21 -11.58 7.67
C VAL A 247 8.22 -11.95 6.59
N ALA A 248 8.14 -11.34 5.41
CA ALA A 248 9.11 -11.60 4.34
C ALA A 248 10.54 -11.20 4.76
N GLY A 249 10.69 -10.09 5.48
CA GLY A 249 11.96 -9.64 6.05
C GLY A 249 12.52 -10.65 7.05
N ILE A 250 11.68 -11.24 7.91
CA ILE A 250 12.09 -12.31 8.84
C ILE A 250 12.57 -13.53 8.07
N VAL A 251 11.81 -14.00 7.06
CA VAL A 251 12.20 -15.15 6.22
C VAL A 251 13.55 -14.91 5.54
N ALA A 252 13.71 -13.75 4.91
CA ALA A 252 14.95 -13.34 4.25
C ALA A 252 16.13 -13.29 5.24
N THR A 253 15.93 -12.70 6.42
CA THR A 253 16.96 -12.58 7.45
C THR A 253 17.36 -13.95 8.01
N ARG A 254 16.40 -14.85 8.23
CA ARG A 254 16.69 -16.22 8.69
C ARG A 254 17.54 -16.99 7.69
N HIS A 255 17.26 -16.84 6.39
CA HIS A 255 18.00 -17.52 5.33
C HIS A 255 19.41 -16.95 5.12
N CYS A 256 19.53 -15.62 5.07
CA CYS A 256 20.79 -14.95 4.75
C CYS A 256 21.69 -14.65 5.96
N GLN A 257 21.13 -14.60 7.17
CA GLN A 257 21.83 -14.24 8.41
C GLN A 257 22.64 -12.92 8.31
N THR A 258 22.14 -11.97 7.53
CA THR A 258 22.77 -10.67 7.22
C THR A 258 21.72 -9.57 7.15
N ASN A 259 22.13 -8.33 6.93
CA ASN A 259 21.21 -7.23 6.63
C ASN A 259 20.47 -7.51 5.31
N VAL A 260 19.16 -7.33 5.30
CA VAL A 260 18.32 -7.55 4.11
C VAL A 260 17.38 -6.37 3.90
N VAL A 261 17.08 -6.09 2.64
CA VAL A 261 16.12 -5.06 2.25
C VAL A 261 15.20 -5.55 1.15
N THR A 262 14.00 -4.99 1.11
CA THR A 262 13.01 -5.23 0.05
C THR A 262 13.46 -4.56 -1.23
N ALA A 263 13.63 -5.33 -2.31
CA ALA A 263 14.04 -4.82 -3.62
C ALA A 263 12.84 -4.61 -4.56
N SER A 264 11.84 -5.48 -4.49
CA SER A 264 10.57 -5.29 -5.21
C SER A 264 9.45 -6.10 -4.60
N VAL A 265 8.21 -5.69 -4.84
CA VAL A 265 7.01 -6.51 -4.59
C VAL A 265 6.31 -6.73 -5.92
N GLY A 266 5.92 -7.98 -6.18
CA GLY A 266 5.08 -8.33 -7.32
C GLY A 266 3.66 -7.76 -7.19
N PRO A 267 2.81 -7.91 -8.22
CA PRO A 267 1.42 -7.48 -8.13
C PRO A 267 0.69 -8.11 -6.94
N ILE A 268 -0.15 -7.32 -6.27
CA ILE A 268 -0.93 -7.73 -5.11
C ILE A 268 -2.40 -7.54 -5.43
N ASN A 269 -3.22 -8.59 -5.27
CA ASN A 269 -4.66 -8.49 -5.37
C ASN A 269 -5.29 -8.66 -3.98
N PHE A 270 -6.14 -7.71 -3.59
CA PHE A 270 -6.90 -7.80 -2.34
C PHE A 270 -8.24 -8.48 -2.63
N HIS A 271 -8.33 -9.78 -2.33
CA HIS A 271 -9.47 -10.61 -2.73
C HIS A 271 -10.70 -10.38 -1.86
N ARG A 272 -10.48 -10.24 -0.55
CA ARG A 272 -11.53 -10.06 0.45
C ARG A 272 -11.07 -9.07 1.51
N LYS A 273 -12.01 -8.28 2.01
CA LYS A 273 -11.78 -7.37 3.14
C LYS A 273 -11.45 -8.18 4.39
N ILE A 274 -10.63 -7.60 5.27
CA ILE A 274 -10.36 -8.14 6.60
C ILE A 274 -11.03 -7.20 7.59
N SER A 275 -11.92 -7.72 8.44
CA SER A 275 -12.68 -6.89 9.37
C SER A 275 -12.05 -6.87 10.76
N LYS A 276 -12.39 -5.86 11.56
CA LYS A 276 -12.03 -5.77 12.97
C LYS A 276 -12.44 -7.05 13.72
N GLY A 277 -11.57 -7.53 14.61
CA GLY A 277 -11.81 -8.74 15.40
C GLY A 277 -11.41 -10.05 14.71
N TYR A 278 -11.04 -10.02 13.44
CA TYR A 278 -10.45 -11.18 12.77
C TYR A 278 -9.03 -11.41 13.27
N VAL A 279 -8.59 -12.66 13.26
CA VAL A 279 -7.20 -13.04 13.41
C VAL A 279 -6.62 -13.28 12.02
N VAL A 280 -5.51 -12.61 11.74
CA VAL A 280 -4.80 -12.74 10.48
C VAL A 280 -3.55 -13.55 10.70
N THR A 281 -3.36 -14.60 9.91
CA THR A 281 -2.13 -15.37 9.84
C THR A 281 -1.38 -15.01 8.56
N VAL A 282 -0.25 -14.35 8.72
CA VAL A 282 0.66 -14.01 7.62
C VAL A 282 1.77 -15.04 7.60
N THR A 283 1.87 -15.83 6.54
CA THR A 283 2.90 -16.85 6.40
C THR A 283 3.81 -16.54 5.21
N GLY A 284 5.11 -16.56 5.43
CA GLY A 284 6.12 -16.36 4.41
C GLY A 284 7.00 -17.59 4.23
N ARG A 285 7.32 -17.92 2.97
CA ARG A 285 8.25 -19.00 2.62
C ARG A 285 9.05 -18.65 1.37
N LEU A 286 10.30 -19.11 1.31
CA LEU A 286 11.10 -18.98 0.10
C LEU A 286 10.50 -19.81 -1.04
N THR A 287 10.49 -19.24 -2.23
CA THR A 287 10.11 -19.97 -3.46
C THR A 287 11.29 -20.14 -4.38
N PHE A 288 12.15 -19.13 -4.51
CA PHE A 288 13.30 -19.17 -5.42
C PHE A 288 14.44 -18.30 -4.90
N VAL A 289 15.68 -18.73 -5.13
CA VAL A 289 16.88 -17.95 -4.82
C VAL A 289 17.75 -17.82 -6.07
N SER A 290 18.09 -16.59 -6.42
CA SER A 290 19.13 -16.28 -7.41
C SER A 290 20.48 -16.07 -6.71
N ASN A 291 21.54 -15.83 -7.48
CA ASN A 291 22.85 -15.51 -6.90
C ASN A 291 22.83 -14.31 -5.94
N LYS A 292 21.91 -13.35 -6.11
CA LYS A 292 21.90 -12.09 -5.32
C LYS A 292 20.52 -11.70 -4.77
N SER A 293 19.50 -12.55 -4.93
CA SER A 293 18.14 -12.20 -4.51
C SER A 293 17.35 -13.42 -4.05
N MET A 294 16.37 -13.17 -3.20
CA MET A 294 15.42 -14.16 -2.69
C MET A 294 14.01 -13.78 -3.12
N GLU A 295 13.27 -14.70 -3.71
CA GLU A 295 11.82 -14.59 -3.89
C GLU A 295 11.12 -15.29 -2.73
N ILE A 296 10.21 -14.57 -2.08
CA ILE A 296 9.44 -15.02 -0.93
C ILE A 296 7.97 -14.91 -1.26
N GLU A 297 7.25 -16.01 -1.18
CA GLU A 297 5.79 -16.02 -1.23
C GLU A 297 5.25 -15.68 0.14
N VAL A 298 4.33 -14.72 0.20
CA VAL A 298 3.64 -14.32 1.42
C VAL A 298 2.14 -14.46 1.25
N LEU A 299 1.52 -15.18 2.17
CA LEU A 299 0.11 -15.54 2.16
C LEU A 299 -0.55 -14.98 3.41
N VAL A 300 -1.69 -14.31 3.23
CA VAL A 300 -2.46 -13.70 4.32
C VAL A 300 -3.81 -14.39 4.41
N ASP A 301 -3.95 -15.24 5.42
CA ASP A 301 -5.23 -15.86 5.75
C ASP A 301 -5.92 -15.09 6.88
N ALA A 302 -7.23 -14.92 6.79
CA ALA A 302 -8.05 -14.31 7.83
C ALA A 302 -9.08 -15.32 8.35
N ASP A 303 -9.27 -15.31 9.67
CA ASP A 303 -10.19 -16.19 10.38
C ASP A 303 -10.88 -15.44 11.52
N THR A 304 -12.04 -15.92 11.96
CA THR A 304 -12.78 -15.37 13.11
C THR A 304 -12.43 -16.15 14.38
N VAL A 305 -12.10 -15.45 15.48
CA VAL A 305 -11.89 -16.11 16.79
C VAL A 305 -13.21 -16.61 17.37
N VAL A 306 -14.29 -15.91 17.05
CA VAL A 306 -15.65 -16.17 17.54
C VAL A 306 -16.56 -16.16 16.31
N GLY A 307 -17.12 -17.32 15.99
CA GLY A 307 -18.01 -17.46 14.83
C GLY A 307 -17.92 -18.84 14.18
N THR A 308 -18.71 -19.02 13.14
CA THR A 308 -18.71 -20.21 12.28
C THR A 308 -18.23 -19.89 10.86
N GLU A 309 -17.66 -18.69 10.65
CA GLU A 309 -17.14 -18.32 9.34
C GLU A 309 -15.87 -19.11 9.03
N GLU A 310 -15.77 -19.62 7.80
CA GLU A 310 -14.59 -20.35 7.35
C GLU A 310 -13.42 -19.39 7.09
N LYS A 311 -12.23 -19.85 7.51
CA LYS A 311 -10.94 -19.24 7.17
C LYS A 311 -10.83 -19.01 5.67
N TYR A 312 -10.33 -17.84 5.27
CA TYR A 312 -10.13 -17.50 3.85
C TYR A 312 -8.82 -16.78 3.56
N ARG A 313 -8.33 -16.96 2.33
CA ARG A 313 -7.20 -16.19 1.79
C ARG A 313 -7.63 -14.76 1.46
N ALA A 314 -7.11 -13.79 2.19
CA ALA A 314 -7.38 -12.38 1.94
C ALA A 314 -6.47 -11.80 0.84
N VAL A 315 -5.16 -12.11 0.92
CA VAL A 315 -4.13 -11.55 0.03
C VAL A 315 -3.00 -12.57 -0.16
N SER A 316 -2.37 -12.56 -1.34
CA SER A 316 -1.10 -13.24 -1.59
C SER A 316 -0.19 -12.36 -2.46
N ALA A 317 1.12 -12.40 -2.22
CA ALA A 317 2.09 -11.67 -3.03
C ALA A 317 3.47 -12.35 -3.03
N PHE A 318 4.32 -11.94 -3.97
CA PHE A 318 5.73 -12.30 -4.01
C PHE A 318 6.60 -11.10 -3.70
N PHE A 319 7.46 -11.23 -2.71
CA PHE A 319 8.47 -10.24 -2.34
C PHE A 319 9.82 -10.68 -2.87
N THR A 320 10.60 -9.73 -3.39
CA THR A 320 12.01 -9.95 -3.71
C THR A 320 12.86 -9.20 -2.71
N PHE A 321 13.71 -9.91 -1.98
CA PHE A 321 14.68 -9.36 -1.05
C PHE A 321 16.11 -9.52 -1.58
N ILE A 322 16.98 -8.61 -1.16
CA ILE A 322 18.44 -8.71 -1.38
C ILE A 322 19.15 -8.62 -0.03
N SER A 323 20.29 -9.30 0.07
CA SER A 323 21.21 -9.16 1.20
C SER A 323 22.21 -8.04 0.92
N LEU A 324 22.55 -7.28 1.95
CA LEU A 324 23.49 -6.16 1.89
C LEU A 324 24.65 -6.35 2.87
N ASP A 325 25.82 -5.86 2.49
CA ASP A 325 26.95 -5.69 3.39
C ASP A 325 26.85 -4.39 4.22
N LYS A 326 27.91 -4.09 4.98
CA LYS A 326 28.00 -2.89 5.83
C LYS A 326 28.03 -1.59 5.03
N ASP A 327 28.42 -1.65 3.76
CA ASP A 327 28.49 -0.51 2.83
C ASP A 327 27.23 -0.42 1.95
N ASN A 328 26.16 -1.16 2.28
CA ASN A 328 24.92 -1.27 1.51
C ASN A 328 25.12 -1.84 0.08
N LYS A 329 26.13 -2.69 -0.15
CA LYS A 329 26.33 -3.37 -1.43
C LYS A 329 25.70 -4.76 -1.43
N PRO A 330 25.09 -5.21 -2.55
CA PRO A 330 24.47 -6.53 -2.63
C PRO A 330 25.46 -7.69 -2.45
N LEU A 331 25.19 -8.55 -1.47
CA LEU A 331 25.93 -9.79 -1.20
C LEU A 331 25.37 -10.99 -1.97
N PRO A 332 26.20 -12.00 -2.27
CA PRO A 332 25.71 -13.30 -2.71
C PRO A 332 24.77 -13.92 -1.67
N VAL A 333 23.69 -14.56 -2.14
CA VAL A 333 22.70 -15.21 -1.27
C VAL A 333 22.99 -16.72 -1.17
N PRO A 334 22.90 -17.34 0.03
CA PRO A 334 23.04 -18.78 0.16
C PRO A 334 22.03 -19.56 -0.72
N PRO A 335 22.43 -20.64 -1.41
CA PRO A 335 21.53 -21.39 -2.27
C PRO A 335 20.39 -22.03 -1.45
N LEU A 336 19.18 -22.06 -2.03
CA LEU A 336 18.03 -22.72 -1.44
C LEU A 336 18.07 -24.22 -1.78
N LYS A 337 18.06 -25.07 -0.75
CA LYS A 337 17.85 -26.50 -0.87
C LYS A 337 16.35 -26.75 -1.02
N ILE A 338 15.99 -27.42 -2.11
CA ILE A 338 14.60 -27.70 -2.49
C ILE A 338 14.30 -29.16 -2.19
N GLU A 339 13.21 -29.40 -1.47
CA GLU A 339 12.81 -30.74 -1.05
C GLU A 339 11.37 -31.05 -1.52
N GLY A 340 11.22 -32.16 -2.24
CA GLY A 340 9.93 -32.62 -2.73
C GLY A 340 9.38 -31.86 -3.95
N GLU A 341 8.32 -32.42 -4.53
CA GLU A 341 7.77 -31.95 -5.82
C GLU A 341 7.14 -30.56 -5.73
N GLN A 342 6.49 -30.23 -4.61
CA GLN A 342 5.83 -28.94 -4.45
C GLN A 342 6.83 -27.78 -4.37
N GLU A 343 7.95 -27.96 -3.66
CA GLU A 343 8.99 -26.94 -3.59
C GLU A 343 9.72 -26.81 -4.93
N GLN A 344 9.97 -27.93 -5.62
CA GLN A 344 10.55 -27.93 -6.96
C GLN A 344 9.70 -27.14 -7.94
N ARG A 345 8.40 -27.41 -7.98
CA ARG A 345 7.46 -26.65 -8.82
C ARG A 345 7.49 -25.16 -8.48
N ARG A 346 7.42 -24.78 -7.21
CA ARG A 346 7.46 -23.36 -6.79
C ARG A 346 8.79 -22.68 -7.19
N CYS A 347 9.90 -23.41 -7.12
CA CYS A 347 11.21 -22.93 -7.53
C CYS A 347 11.30 -22.67 -9.03
N GLU A 348 10.76 -23.57 -9.85
CA GLU A 348 10.68 -23.40 -11.30
C GLU A 348 9.80 -22.21 -11.69
N GLU A 349 8.62 -22.09 -11.06
CA GLU A 349 7.72 -20.94 -11.26
C GLU A 349 8.39 -19.62 -10.83
N GLY A 350 9.11 -19.62 -9.71
CA GLY A 350 9.87 -18.46 -9.23
C GLY A 350 11.03 -18.07 -10.15
N LYS A 351 11.74 -19.06 -10.69
CA LYS A 351 12.77 -18.84 -11.71
C LYS A 351 12.18 -18.22 -12.98
N ALA A 352 11.00 -18.70 -13.43
CA ALA A 352 10.32 -18.13 -14.58
C ALA A 352 9.92 -16.66 -14.35
N ARG A 353 9.33 -16.33 -13.20
CA ARG A 353 9.03 -14.94 -12.79
C ARG A 353 10.28 -14.08 -12.76
N TYR A 354 11.38 -14.59 -12.19
CA TYR A 354 12.66 -13.89 -12.15
C TYR A 354 13.18 -13.56 -13.56
N MET A 355 13.15 -14.53 -14.48
CA MET A 355 13.61 -14.33 -15.86
C MET A 355 12.74 -13.32 -16.62
N GLN A 356 11.42 -13.38 -16.45
CA GLN A 356 10.50 -12.41 -17.04
C GLN A 356 10.78 -10.99 -16.51
N ASN A 357 10.97 -10.84 -15.19
CA ASN A 357 11.30 -9.56 -14.57
C ASN A 357 12.67 -9.03 -15.00
N LYS A 358 13.65 -9.92 -15.18
CA LYS A 358 14.98 -9.56 -15.71
C LYS A 358 14.87 -9.04 -17.15
N ALA A 359 14.13 -9.72 -18.02
CA ALA A 359 13.91 -9.30 -19.40
C ALA A 359 13.23 -7.93 -19.49
N LYS A 360 12.16 -7.70 -18.71
CA LYS A 360 11.47 -6.40 -18.64
C LYS A 360 12.42 -5.26 -18.26
N ARG A 361 13.27 -5.47 -17.24
CA ARG A 361 14.25 -4.46 -16.80
C ARG A 361 15.34 -4.17 -17.84
N MET A 362 15.77 -5.18 -18.59
CA MET A 362 16.76 -4.98 -19.67
C MET A 362 16.14 -4.16 -20.81
N ALA A 363 14.94 -4.52 -21.25
CA ALA A 363 14.23 -3.78 -22.29
C ALA A 363 13.93 -2.33 -21.89
N GLU A 364 13.62 -2.06 -20.62
CA GLU A 364 13.41 -0.69 -20.14
C GLU A 364 14.71 0.13 -20.14
N LYS A 365 15.85 -0.47 -19.79
CA LYS A 365 17.16 0.19 -19.89
C LYS A 365 17.54 0.51 -21.33
N GLU A 366 17.29 -0.42 -22.26
CA GLU A 366 17.56 -0.21 -23.69
C GLU A 366 16.69 0.90 -24.29
N ARG A 367 15.47 1.12 -23.78
CA ARG A 367 14.61 2.24 -24.21
C ARG A 367 15.03 3.60 -23.64
N GLN A 368 15.83 3.62 -22.58
CA GLN A 368 16.30 4.85 -21.91
C GLN A 368 17.70 5.26 -22.35
N GLN A 369 18.39 4.42 -23.13
CA GLN A 369 19.65 4.69 -23.81
C GLN A 369 19.37 5.12 -25.26
#